data_AF-A0A374UPQ8-F1
#
_entry.id   AF-A0A374UPQ8-F1
#
_cell.length_a   1.000
_cell.length_b   1.000
_cell.length_c   1.000
_cell.angle_alpha   90.00
_cell.angle_beta   90.00
_cell.angle_gamma   90.00
#
_symmetry.space_group_name_H-M   'P 1'
#
loop_
_entity.id
_entity.type
_entity.pdbx_description
1 polymer ?
#
loop_
_entity_poly.entity_id
_entity_poly.type
_entity_poly.pdbx_seq_one_letter_code
_entity_poly.pdbx_strand_id
1 'polypeptide(L)'
;MLAENVRVNVFGKVGKGFFSAYVSGNSFSNKSAYLVTRKDRAEEYLDGVVIAVAKFEGLEGDKLIVAPYGEIYYEPELKKILARLRNVKVESISCLYEKSCGAVIFYRNKQNTKVLLVKNSNGRYWSFPKGHIENDENEQETALREIKEETGLDVTLAKGFREISEYCPFGKIRKRVVFFLAQAFTDSVKIQEEEIDSYIWVDLQQARKLCTYDNDLRIIEKAETAIHLMRN
;
A
#
# COMPACT_ATOMS: atom_id res chain seq x y z
N MET A 1 17.54 7.03 9.55
CA MET A 1 16.94 5.76 10.00
C MET A 1 16.23 5.03 8.87
N LEU A 2 15.01 5.37 8.44
CA LEU A 2 14.37 4.66 7.31
C LEU A 2 15.18 4.73 6.00
N ALA A 3 15.18 3.63 5.26
CA ALA A 3 15.96 3.39 4.03
C ALA A 3 17.48 3.57 4.18
N GLU A 4 18.00 3.43 5.39
CA GLU A 4 19.43 3.46 5.65
C GLU A 4 20.04 2.07 5.46
N ASN A 5 21.16 2.03 4.74
CA ASN A 5 21.97 0.83 4.60
C ASN A 5 22.74 0.58 5.90
N VAL A 6 22.70 -0.66 6.40
CA VAL A 6 23.29 -1.03 7.68
C VAL A 6 24.02 -2.36 7.59
N ARG A 7 25.08 -2.48 8.39
CA ARG A 7 25.65 -3.78 8.73
C ARG A 7 24.83 -4.40 9.86
N VAL A 8 24.46 -5.65 9.71
CA VAL A 8 23.63 -6.42 10.65
C VAL A 8 24.47 -7.52 11.27
N ASN A 9 24.46 -7.61 12.60
CA ASN A 9 25.03 -8.69 13.38
C ASN A 9 23.90 -9.45 14.10
N VAL A 10 23.61 -10.66 13.67
CA VAL A 10 22.52 -11.51 14.15
C VAL A 10 22.98 -12.33 15.34
N PHE A 11 22.26 -12.25 16.46
CA PHE A 11 22.64 -12.95 17.70
C PHE A 11 21.57 -13.89 18.27
N GLY A 12 20.36 -13.89 17.72
CA GLY A 12 19.30 -14.78 18.23
C GLY A 12 18.16 -14.99 17.25
N LYS A 13 17.61 -16.20 17.22
CA LYS A 13 16.40 -16.51 16.45
C LYS A 13 15.17 -16.31 17.33
N VAL A 14 14.27 -15.44 16.88
CA VAL A 14 12.97 -15.20 17.54
C VAL A 14 11.91 -16.13 16.96
N GLY A 15 11.94 -16.37 15.66
CA GLY A 15 11.01 -17.25 14.96
C GLY A 15 11.42 -17.51 13.52
N LYS A 16 10.54 -18.13 12.73
CA LYS A 16 10.79 -18.37 11.31
C LYS A 16 11.02 -17.06 10.56
N GLY A 17 12.21 -16.88 10.01
CA GLY A 17 12.58 -15.66 9.28
C GLY A 17 12.66 -14.39 10.13
N PHE A 18 12.76 -14.52 11.47
CA PHE A 18 12.72 -13.38 12.38
C PHE A 18 13.77 -13.53 13.49
N PHE A 19 14.67 -12.55 13.58
CA PHE A 19 15.88 -12.63 14.38
C PHE A 19 16.14 -11.34 15.15
N SER A 20 16.77 -11.47 16.32
CA SER A 20 17.34 -10.35 17.07
C SER A 20 18.72 -10.03 16.54
N ALA A 21 18.99 -8.74 16.32
CA ALA A 21 20.24 -8.28 15.75
C ALA A 21 20.71 -6.96 16.36
N TYR A 22 22.00 -6.66 16.20
CA TYR A 22 22.56 -5.32 16.33
C TYR A 22 22.86 -4.76 14.95
N VAL A 23 22.67 -3.45 14.78
CA VAL A 23 22.89 -2.78 13.50
C VAL A 23 23.77 -1.55 13.66
N SER A 24 24.63 -1.36 12.68
CA SER A 24 25.51 -0.19 12.57
C SER A 24 25.36 0.43 11.20
N GLY A 25 24.97 1.69 11.17
CA GLY A 25 24.82 2.51 9.97
C GLY A 25 25.62 3.79 10.08
N ASN A 26 25.32 4.75 9.21
CA ASN A 26 25.94 6.08 9.27
C ASN A 26 25.38 6.92 10.43
N SER A 27 24.13 6.67 10.82
CA SER A 27 23.40 7.47 11.81
C SER A 27 23.43 6.90 13.23
N PHE A 28 23.91 5.66 13.40
CA PHE A 28 23.95 4.97 14.69
C PHE A 28 24.95 3.82 14.66
N SER A 29 25.51 3.49 15.82
CA SER A 29 26.41 2.36 16.01
C SER A 29 25.83 1.38 17.02
N ASN A 30 25.89 0.09 16.70
CA ASN A 30 25.51 -1.02 17.58
C ASN A 30 24.10 -0.89 18.21
N LYS A 31 23.14 -0.37 17.44
CA LYS A 31 21.75 -0.21 17.91
C LYS A 31 21.02 -1.55 17.84
N SER A 32 20.23 -1.88 18.87
CA SER A 32 19.42 -3.09 18.85
C SER A 32 18.29 -3.00 17.82
N ALA A 33 18.09 -4.07 17.06
CA ALA A 33 17.14 -4.16 15.95
C ALA A 33 16.54 -5.57 15.86
N TYR A 34 15.57 -5.72 14.97
CA TYR A 34 15.14 -7.02 14.48
C TYR A 34 15.43 -7.16 13.00
N LEU A 35 15.94 -8.33 12.61
CA LEU A 35 16.08 -8.74 11.23
C LEU A 35 14.86 -9.58 10.82
N VAL A 36 14.24 -9.21 9.70
CA VAL A 36 13.23 -10.03 9.01
C VAL A 36 13.80 -10.52 7.68
N THR A 37 13.62 -11.80 7.37
CA THR A 37 14.05 -12.40 6.10
C THR A 37 13.15 -13.56 5.70
N ARG A 38 13.02 -13.80 4.39
CA ARG A 38 12.29 -14.96 3.82
C ARG A 38 13.02 -16.27 4.09
N LYS A 39 14.31 -16.22 4.45
CA LYS A 39 15.12 -17.38 4.78
C LYS A 39 14.90 -17.79 6.23
N ASP A 40 14.78 -19.09 6.50
CA ASP A 40 14.67 -19.59 7.89
C ASP A 40 16.03 -19.66 8.64
N ARG A 41 17.10 -19.29 7.93
CA ARG A 41 18.45 -19.13 8.46
C ARG A 41 18.98 -17.76 8.03
N ALA A 42 19.64 -17.08 8.94
CA ALA A 42 20.37 -15.85 8.67
C ALA A 42 21.87 -16.11 8.90
N GLU A 43 22.70 -15.47 8.08
CA GLU A 43 24.14 -15.37 8.35
C GLU A 43 24.36 -14.54 9.61
N GLU A 44 25.44 -14.81 10.35
CA GLU A 44 25.80 -14.04 11.54
C GLU A 44 26.03 -12.57 11.20
N TYR A 45 26.63 -12.31 10.04
CA TYR A 45 26.87 -10.96 9.53
C TYR A 45 26.31 -10.83 8.12
N LEU A 46 25.54 -9.76 7.88
CA LEU A 46 25.06 -9.41 6.55
C LEU A 46 24.83 -7.90 6.42
N ASP A 47 24.73 -7.42 5.19
CA ASP A 47 24.23 -6.07 4.93
C ASP A 47 22.71 -6.08 4.70
N GLY A 48 22.07 -4.99 5.09
CA GLY A 48 20.63 -4.82 4.92
C GLY A 48 20.20 -3.37 4.92
N VAL A 49 18.89 -3.17 4.90
CA VAL A 49 18.24 -1.86 4.91
C VAL A 49 17.30 -1.78 6.09
N VAL A 50 17.26 -0.62 6.76
CA VAL A 50 16.20 -0.29 7.71
C VAL A 50 14.89 -0.06 6.94
N ILE A 51 14.00 -1.05 7.03
CA ILE A 51 12.71 -1.06 6.31
C ILE A 51 11.53 -0.64 7.17
N ALA A 52 11.67 -0.64 8.50
CA ALA A 52 10.68 -0.06 9.38
C ALA A 52 11.29 0.44 10.69
N VAL A 53 10.56 1.34 11.35
CA VAL A 53 10.84 1.81 12.71
C VAL A 53 9.57 1.59 13.52
N ALA A 54 9.65 0.79 14.58
CA ALA A 54 8.52 0.42 15.42
C ALA A 54 8.69 0.93 16.85
N LYS A 55 7.59 1.40 17.44
CA LYS A 55 7.46 1.65 18.88
C LYS A 55 6.64 0.54 19.50
N PHE A 56 7.00 0.20 20.72
CA PHE A 56 6.38 -0.89 21.47
C PHE A 56 5.84 -0.35 22.78
N GLU A 57 4.63 -0.79 23.15
CA GLU A 57 4.01 -0.39 24.41
C GLU A 57 4.91 -0.77 25.59
N GLY A 58 5.17 0.19 26.48
CA GLY A 58 5.96 -0.02 27.70
C GLY A 58 7.47 -0.21 27.48
N LEU A 59 7.98 -0.08 26.25
CA LEU A 59 9.41 -0.09 25.96
C LEU A 59 9.90 1.29 25.54
N GLU A 60 11.00 1.74 26.14
CA GLU A 60 11.62 3.00 25.75
C GLU A 60 12.36 2.88 24.41
N GLY A 61 12.09 3.86 23.54
CA GLY A 61 12.83 4.09 22.31
C GLY A 61 12.35 3.29 21.09
N ASP A 62 12.75 3.79 19.93
CA ASP A 62 12.40 3.19 18.64
C ASP A 62 13.24 1.95 18.34
N LYS A 63 12.57 0.87 17.94
CA LYS A 63 13.21 -0.35 17.43
C LYS A 63 13.31 -0.32 15.91
N LEU A 64 14.50 -0.60 15.41
CA LEU A 64 14.72 -0.71 13.97
C LEU A 64 14.36 -2.12 13.48
N ILE A 65 13.67 -2.19 12.34
CA ILE A 65 13.40 -3.43 11.62
C ILE A 65 14.20 -3.38 10.32
N VAL A 66 15.03 -4.40 10.10
CA VAL A 66 15.92 -4.49 8.95
C VAL A 66 15.63 -5.72 8.12
N ALA A 67 15.86 -5.62 6.82
CA ALA A 67 15.77 -6.75 5.90
C ALA A 67 16.99 -6.80 4.97
N PRO A 68 17.36 -7.98 4.46
CA PRO A 68 18.37 -8.10 3.41
C PRO A 68 17.98 -7.29 2.16
N TYR A 69 18.97 -6.86 1.39
CA TYR A 69 18.72 -6.12 0.14
C TYR A 69 17.78 -6.89 -0.80
N GLY A 70 16.80 -6.17 -1.35
CA GLY A 70 15.82 -6.71 -2.29
C GLY A 70 14.61 -7.39 -1.65
N GLU A 71 14.64 -7.69 -0.36
CA GLU A 71 13.47 -8.21 0.34
C GLU A 71 12.52 -7.07 0.75
N ILE A 72 11.31 -7.09 0.19
CA ILE A 72 10.26 -6.09 0.44
C ILE A 72 9.23 -6.69 1.39
N TYR A 73 8.92 -5.93 2.44
CA TYR A 73 7.87 -6.22 3.41
C TYR A 73 6.96 -5.00 3.54
N TYR A 74 5.65 -5.23 3.45
CA TYR A 74 4.65 -4.20 3.67
C TYR A 74 4.17 -4.21 5.13
N GLU A 75 3.56 -3.11 5.56
CA GLU A 75 3.16 -2.91 6.95
C GLU A 75 2.36 -4.09 7.57
N PRO A 76 1.32 -4.67 6.93
CA PRO A 76 0.57 -5.76 7.56
C PRO A 76 1.41 -7.03 7.78
N GLU A 77 2.35 -7.30 6.88
CA GLU A 77 3.28 -8.42 7.01
C GLU A 77 4.22 -8.18 8.20
N LEU A 78 4.77 -6.97 8.34
CA LEU A 78 5.61 -6.61 9.47
C LEU A 78 4.84 -6.66 10.79
N LYS A 79 3.61 -6.13 10.85
CA LYS A 79 2.74 -6.22 12.03
C LYS A 79 2.54 -7.68 12.46
N LYS A 80 2.26 -8.59 11.51
CA LYS A 80 2.13 -10.04 11.80
C LYS A 80 3.42 -10.68 12.30
N ILE A 81 4.57 -10.31 11.74
CA ILE A 81 5.86 -10.82 12.19
C ILE A 81 6.16 -10.32 13.61
N LEU A 82 5.97 -9.03 13.87
CA LEU A 82 6.25 -8.42 15.16
C LEU A 82 5.27 -8.88 16.25
N ALA A 83 4.03 -9.24 15.91
CA ALA A 83 3.07 -9.84 16.82
C ALA A 83 3.51 -11.20 17.39
N ARG A 84 4.56 -11.83 16.83
CA ARG A 84 5.17 -13.06 17.37
C ARG A 84 6.01 -12.79 18.63
N LEU A 85 6.36 -11.53 18.91
CA LEU A 85 7.03 -11.16 20.15
C LEU A 85 6.08 -11.39 21.32
N ARG A 86 6.55 -12.10 22.35
CA ARG A 86 5.75 -12.36 23.56
C ARG A 86 5.73 -11.12 24.44
N ASN A 87 4.58 -10.83 25.04
CA ASN A 87 4.38 -9.81 26.08
C ASN A 87 4.70 -8.36 25.65
N VAL A 88 4.69 -8.07 24.35
CA VAL A 88 4.93 -6.72 23.84
C VAL A 88 3.97 -6.47 22.68
N LYS A 89 3.32 -5.31 22.66
CA LYS A 89 2.46 -4.87 21.55
C LYS A 89 3.13 -3.76 20.77
N VAL A 90 2.93 -3.76 19.45
CA VAL A 90 3.37 -2.66 18.59
C VAL A 90 2.41 -1.49 18.80
N GLU A 91 2.91 -0.38 19.33
CA GLU A 91 2.17 0.87 19.51
C GLU A 91 2.03 1.60 18.16
N SER A 92 3.13 1.70 17.42
CA SER A 92 3.14 2.30 16.09
C SER A 92 4.29 1.73 15.25
N ILE A 93 4.13 1.79 13.93
CA ILE A 93 5.18 1.39 12.99
C ILE A 93 5.18 2.33 11.79
N SER A 94 6.36 2.78 11.39
CA SER A 94 6.57 3.54 10.16
C SER A 94 7.37 2.66 9.19
N CYS A 95 6.80 2.40 8.02
CA CYS A 95 7.35 1.45 7.04
C CYS A 95 7.94 2.17 5.83
N LEU A 96 9.00 1.59 5.26
CA LEU A 96 9.58 2.04 4.00
C LEU A 96 8.68 1.74 2.80
N TYR A 97 7.88 0.69 2.88
CA TYR A 97 7.02 0.23 1.80
C TYR A 97 5.56 0.23 2.23
N GLU A 98 4.73 0.89 1.42
CA GLU A 98 3.28 0.91 1.58
C GLU A 98 2.62 0.24 0.38
N LYS A 99 1.52 -0.49 0.64
CA LYS A 99 0.71 -1.10 -0.40
C LYS A 99 -0.76 -0.73 -0.22
N SER A 100 -1.35 -0.26 -1.31
CA SER A 100 -2.78 0.05 -1.39
C SER A 100 -3.41 -0.68 -2.57
N CYS A 101 -4.71 -0.92 -2.49
CA CYS A 101 -5.50 -1.48 -3.58
C CYS A 101 -6.76 -0.64 -3.80
N GLY A 102 -7.21 -0.55 -5.05
CA GLY A 102 -8.35 0.27 -5.44
C GLY A 102 -8.82 -0.08 -6.85
N ALA A 103 -9.65 0.76 -7.45
CA ALA A 103 -10.09 0.53 -8.82
C ALA A 103 -10.42 1.80 -9.59
N VAL A 104 -10.21 1.75 -10.91
CA VAL A 104 -10.95 2.61 -11.82
C VAL A 104 -12.38 2.10 -11.85
N ILE A 105 -13.30 2.84 -11.21
CA ILE A 105 -14.71 2.47 -11.20
C ILE A 105 -15.37 3.13 -12.40
N PHE A 106 -16.05 2.34 -13.21
CA PHE A 106 -16.89 2.86 -14.29
C PHE A 106 -18.35 2.48 -14.07
N TYR A 107 -19.23 3.36 -14.51
CA TYR A 107 -20.66 3.11 -14.61
C TYR A 107 -21.08 3.26 -16.07
N ARG A 108 -21.92 2.34 -16.54
CA ARG A 108 -22.42 2.32 -17.91
C ARG A 108 -23.94 2.23 -17.89
N ASN A 109 -24.59 3.18 -18.55
CA ASN A 109 -26.00 3.09 -18.93
C ASN A 109 -26.13 2.99 -20.46
N LYS A 110 -27.36 3.02 -20.98
CA LYS A 110 -27.63 2.91 -22.43
C LYS A 110 -27.01 4.03 -23.28
N GLN A 111 -26.65 5.16 -22.67
CA GLN A 111 -26.29 6.39 -23.37
C GLN A 111 -24.82 6.78 -23.16
N ASN A 112 -24.25 6.49 -21.99
CA ASN A 112 -22.88 6.90 -21.65
C ASN A 112 -22.13 5.88 -20.78
N THR A 113 -20.81 6.04 -20.80
CA THR A 113 -19.89 5.39 -19.86
C THR A 113 -19.12 6.50 -19.17
N LYS A 114 -19.11 6.47 -17.84
CA LYS A 114 -18.44 7.44 -16.98
C LYS A 114 -17.56 6.72 -15.96
N VAL A 115 -16.51 7.38 -15.52
CA VAL A 115 -15.58 6.90 -14.48
C VAL A 115 -15.69 7.78 -13.24
N LEU A 116 -15.54 7.16 -12.07
CA LEU A 116 -15.55 7.86 -10.80
C LEU A 116 -14.14 8.32 -10.45
N LEU A 117 -14.00 9.60 -10.19
CA LEU A 117 -12.84 10.17 -9.52
C LEU A 117 -13.23 10.64 -8.13
N VAL A 118 -12.31 10.48 -7.19
CA VAL A 118 -12.42 10.98 -5.82
C VAL A 118 -11.25 11.89 -5.50
N LYS A 119 -11.46 12.75 -4.52
CA LYS A 119 -10.43 13.63 -3.96
C LYS A 119 -10.38 13.39 -2.46
N ASN A 120 -9.28 12.79 -1.99
CA ASN A 120 -9.08 12.49 -0.58
C ASN A 120 -8.88 13.80 0.21
N SER A 121 -9.30 13.84 1.47
CA SER A 121 -9.20 15.03 2.35
C SER A 121 -7.78 15.50 2.60
N ASN A 122 -6.82 14.57 2.58
CA ASN A 122 -5.41 14.86 2.68
C ASN A 122 -4.76 15.19 1.31
N GLY A 123 -5.52 15.08 0.22
CA GLY A 123 -5.06 15.17 -1.16
C GLY A 123 -5.58 16.42 -1.88
N ARG A 124 -4.74 17.01 -2.73
CA ARG A 124 -5.16 18.14 -3.59
C ARG A 124 -5.61 17.72 -4.99
N TYR A 125 -5.46 16.44 -5.33
CA TYR A 125 -5.57 15.94 -6.70
C TYR A 125 -6.68 14.89 -6.82
N TRP A 126 -7.28 14.83 -8.01
CA TRP A 126 -8.23 13.77 -8.36
C TRP A 126 -7.51 12.46 -8.63
N SER A 127 -8.04 11.38 -8.06
CA SER A 127 -7.53 10.03 -8.26
C SER A 127 -8.68 9.02 -8.19
N PHE A 128 -8.35 7.73 -8.11
CA PHE A 128 -9.33 6.67 -7.97
C PHE A 128 -9.45 6.20 -6.51
N PRO A 129 -10.62 5.68 -6.11
CA PRO A 129 -10.81 5.06 -4.80
C PRO A 129 -9.77 3.98 -4.52
N LYS A 130 -9.15 4.02 -3.34
CA LYS A 130 -8.08 3.10 -2.90
C LYS A 130 -7.78 3.29 -1.42
N GLY A 131 -7.40 2.20 -0.75
CA GLY A 131 -6.83 2.28 0.59
C GLY A 131 -5.88 1.13 0.89
N HIS A 132 -5.47 1.03 2.15
CA HIS A 132 -4.39 0.14 2.56
C HIS A 132 -4.86 -1.31 2.64
N ILE A 133 -3.93 -2.23 2.38
CA ILE A 133 -4.21 -3.64 2.67
C ILE A 133 -4.29 -3.83 4.19
N GLU A 134 -5.36 -4.46 4.64
CA GLU A 134 -5.58 -4.73 6.06
C GLU A 134 -5.62 -6.24 6.33
N ASN A 135 -5.27 -6.62 7.57
CA ASN A 135 -5.40 -8.00 8.03
C ASN A 135 -4.78 -9.03 7.07
N ASP A 136 -5.55 -10.03 6.65
CA ASP A 136 -5.18 -11.12 5.72
C ASP A 136 -5.81 -10.95 4.33
N GLU A 137 -6.30 -9.76 3.99
CA GLU A 137 -6.95 -9.51 2.71
C GLU A 137 -6.01 -9.73 1.52
N ASN A 138 -6.55 -10.25 0.43
CA ASN A 138 -5.90 -10.18 -0.87
C ASN A 138 -6.20 -8.84 -1.57
N GLU A 139 -5.48 -8.56 -2.66
CA GLU A 139 -5.59 -7.26 -3.36
C GLU A 139 -7.02 -6.94 -3.84
N GLN A 140 -7.78 -7.95 -4.28
CA GLN A 140 -9.15 -7.78 -4.76
C GLN A 140 -10.12 -7.54 -3.60
N GLU A 141 -9.96 -8.27 -2.50
CA GLU A 141 -10.75 -8.08 -1.27
C GLU A 141 -10.56 -6.66 -0.73
N THR A 142 -9.31 -6.21 -0.61
CA THR A 142 -8.99 -4.82 -0.22
C THR A 142 -9.64 -3.83 -1.18
N ALA A 143 -9.48 -3.99 -2.49
CA ALA A 143 -10.08 -3.06 -3.45
C ALA A 143 -11.61 -3.00 -3.31
N LEU A 144 -12.28 -4.13 -3.13
CA LEU A 144 -13.74 -4.18 -2.96
C LEU A 144 -14.20 -3.52 -1.66
N ARG A 145 -13.51 -3.78 -0.54
CA ARG A 145 -13.80 -3.15 0.75
C ARG A 145 -13.63 -1.63 0.66
N GLU A 146 -12.49 -1.18 0.16
CA GLU A 146 -12.16 0.25 0.06
C GLU A 146 -13.14 1.00 -0.85
N ILE A 147 -13.52 0.41 -1.98
CA ILE A 147 -14.58 0.99 -2.84
C ILE A 147 -15.88 1.14 -2.06
N LYS A 148 -16.26 0.12 -1.29
CA LYS A 148 -17.50 0.14 -0.51
C LYS A 148 -17.45 1.18 0.60
N GLU A 149 -16.33 1.30 1.30
CA GLU A 149 -16.10 2.26 2.38
C GLU A 149 -16.08 3.69 1.84
N GLU A 150 -15.20 4.00 0.90
CA GLU A 150 -14.97 5.36 0.40
C GLU A 150 -16.16 5.91 -0.43
N THR A 151 -16.95 5.04 -1.07
CA THR A 151 -17.96 5.47 -2.07
C THR A 151 -19.36 4.90 -1.88
N GLY A 152 -19.54 3.90 -1.01
CA GLY A 152 -20.81 3.18 -0.82
C GLY A 152 -21.22 2.26 -1.97
N LEU A 153 -20.47 2.23 -3.07
CA LEU A 153 -20.84 1.51 -4.29
C LEU A 153 -20.64 0.00 -4.16
N ASP A 154 -21.60 -0.75 -4.69
CA ASP A 154 -21.44 -2.16 -5.00
C ASP A 154 -20.99 -2.33 -6.45
N VAL A 155 -19.93 -3.12 -6.65
CA VAL A 155 -19.24 -3.23 -7.94
C VAL A 155 -18.90 -4.68 -8.29
N THR A 156 -18.68 -4.95 -9.58
CA THR A 156 -18.04 -6.19 -10.05
C THR A 156 -16.66 -5.88 -10.62
N LEU A 157 -15.63 -6.56 -10.14
CA LEU A 157 -14.29 -6.44 -10.74
C LEU A 157 -14.25 -7.12 -12.10
N ALA A 158 -13.70 -6.42 -13.07
CA ALA A 158 -13.48 -6.94 -14.41
C ALA A 158 -12.29 -7.92 -14.43
N LYS A 159 -12.43 -9.00 -15.18
CA LYS A 159 -11.37 -10.02 -15.32
C LYS A 159 -10.22 -9.48 -16.18
N GLY A 160 -9.00 -9.85 -15.83
CA GLY A 160 -7.81 -9.57 -16.65
C GLY A 160 -7.29 -8.13 -16.60
N PHE A 161 -7.88 -7.26 -15.76
CA PHE A 161 -7.36 -5.91 -15.54
C PHE A 161 -6.70 -5.81 -14.17
N ARG A 162 -5.39 -5.55 -14.14
CA ARG A 162 -4.62 -5.32 -12.92
C ARG A 162 -3.42 -4.45 -13.25
N GLU A 163 -3.46 -3.20 -12.80
CA GLU A 163 -2.44 -2.21 -13.09
C GLU A 163 -1.73 -1.76 -11.82
N ILE A 164 -0.45 -1.45 -11.94
CA ILE A 164 0.39 -1.03 -10.82
C ILE A 164 0.84 0.41 -11.04
N SER A 165 0.64 1.25 -10.02
CA SER A 165 1.25 2.57 -9.89
C SER A 165 2.25 2.56 -8.74
N GLU A 166 3.50 2.91 -9.02
CA GLU A 166 4.55 3.06 -8.01
C GLU A 166 5.05 4.50 -7.96
N TYR A 167 5.14 5.06 -6.76
CA TYR A 167 5.61 6.42 -6.54
C TYR A 167 6.08 6.61 -5.10
N CYS A 168 6.78 7.72 -4.85
CA CYS A 168 7.23 8.12 -3.52
C CYS A 168 6.42 9.36 -3.08
N PRO A 169 5.33 9.21 -2.30
CA PRO A 169 4.47 10.34 -1.94
C PRO A 169 5.23 11.42 -1.18
N PHE A 170 6.07 11.02 -0.20
CA PHE A 170 6.91 11.93 0.58
C PHE A 170 8.20 11.23 1.02
N GLY A 171 9.35 11.89 0.82
CA GLY A 171 10.64 11.42 1.29
C GLY A 171 11.04 10.06 0.72
N LYS A 172 11.24 9.07 1.59
CA LYS A 172 11.80 7.76 1.24
C LYS A 172 10.75 6.66 1.10
N ILE A 173 9.49 6.91 1.48
CA ILE A 173 8.41 5.91 1.44
C ILE A 173 8.16 5.52 -0.01
N ARG A 174 8.13 4.22 -0.28
CA ARG A 174 7.88 3.64 -1.59
C ARG A 174 6.46 3.06 -1.58
N LYS A 175 5.54 3.76 -2.24
CA LYS A 175 4.14 3.35 -2.31
C LYS A 175 3.86 2.58 -3.59
N ARG A 176 3.22 1.43 -3.46
CA ARG A 176 2.69 0.63 -4.57
C ARG A 176 1.17 0.58 -4.46
N VAL A 177 0.48 1.05 -5.49
CA VAL A 177 -0.98 0.96 -5.59
C VAL A 177 -1.34 0.00 -6.70
N VAL A 178 -2.22 -0.96 -6.41
CA VAL A 178 -2.80 -1.87 -7.40
C VAL A 178 -4.20 -1.40 -7.75
N PHE A 179 -4.44 -1.13 -9.03
CA PHE A 179 -5.76 -0.75 -9.53
C PHE A 179 -6.38 -1.89 -10.33
N PHE A 180 -7.60 -2.22 -9.98
CA PHE A 180 -8.50 -3.03 -10.77
C PHE A 180 -9.39 -2.14 -11.64
N LEU A 181 -10.17 -2.77 -12.51
CA LEU A 181 -11.27 -2.13 -13.23
C LEU A 181 -12.56 -2.68 -12.62
N ALA A 182 -13.48 -1.80 -12.24
CA ALA A 182 -14.69 -2.19 -11.54
C ALA A 182 -15.93 -1.58 -12.20
N GLN A 183 -16.94 -2.39 -12.48
CA GLN A 183 -18.23 -1.90 -12.97
C GLN A 183 -19.18 -1.69 -11.80
N ALA A 184 -19.64 -0.46 -11.59
CA ALA A 184 -20.64 -0.14 -10.58
C ALA A 184 -22.06 -0.51 -11.06
N PHE A 185 -22.90 -0.96 -10.12
CA PHE A 185 -24.32 -1.24 -10.41
C PHE A 185 -25.18 0.02 -10.44
N THR A 186 -24.76 1.07 -9.75
CA THR A 186 -25.43 2.38 -9.73
C THR A 186 -24.38 3.49 -9.81
N ASP A 187 -24.81 4.72 -10.06
CA ASP A 187 -23.98 5.91 -9.98
C ASP A 187 -24.24 6.76 -8.73
N SER A 188 -25.00 6.22 -7.77
CA SER A 188 -25.30 6.88 -6.49
C SER A 188 -24.16 6.65 -5.51
N VAL A 189 -23.31 7.67 -5.37
CA VAL A 189 -22.16 7.65 -4.46
C VAL A 189 -22.56 8.21 -3.11
N LYS A 190 -22.15 7.52 -2.04
CA LYS A 190 -22.17 8.02 -0.67
C LYS A 190 -20.73 7.99 -0.15
N ILE A 191 -20.10 9.16 -0.08
CA ILE A 191 -18.71 9.26 0.35
C ILE A 191 -18.55 9.02 1.85
N GLN A 192 -17.40 8.50 2.23
CA GLN A 192 -16.90 8.54 3.60
C GLN A 192 -16.22 9.89 3.84
N GLU A 193 -16.88 10.80 4.55
CA GLU A 193 -16.44 12.18 4.74
C GLU A 193 -15.12 12.28 5.55
N GLU A 194 -14.75 11.25 6.30
CA GLU A 194 -13.49 11.20 7.03
C GLU A 194 -12.26 11.12 6.09
N GLU A 195 -12.42 10.56 4.89
CA GLU A 195 -11.33 10.33 3.94
C GLU A 195 -11.50 11.03 2.60
N ILE A 196 -12.73 11.26 2.16
CA ILE A 196 -13.06 11.79 0.84
C ILE A 196 -13.78 13.14 0.98
N ASP A 197 -13.18 14.20 0.43
CA ASP A 197 -13.78 15.54 0.39
C ASP A 197 -14.84 15.67 -0.69
N SER A 198 -14.59 15.05 -1.84
CA SER A 198 -15.45 15.21 -3.02
C SER A 198 -15.27 14.07 -4.01
N TYR A 199 -16.30 13.87 -4.83
CA TYR A 199 -16.29 12.92 -5.92
C TYR A 199 -16.85 13.56 -7.19
N ILE A 200 -16.49 13.01 -8.34
CA ILE A 200 -17.06 13.41 -9.62
C ILE A 200 -17.13 12.23 -10.57
N TRP A 201 -18.27 12.09 -11.25
CA TRP A 201 -18.39 11.21 -12.40
C TRP A 201 -18.06 11.98 -13.67
N VAL A 202 -17.10 11.48 -14.44
CA VAL A 202 -16.63 12.14 -15.67
C VAL A 202 -16.49 11.14 -16.80
N ASP A 203 -16.46 11.60 -18.04
CA ASP A 203 -16.01 10.75 -19.14
C ASP A 203 -14.48 10.52 -19.07
N LEU A 204 -13.97 9.58 -19.87
CA LEU A 204 -12.54 9.24 -19.88
C LEU A 204 -11.66 10.41 -20.36
N GLN A 205 -12.15 11.27 -21.25
CA GLN A 205 -11.40 12.42 -21.74
C GLN A 205 -11.27 13.49 -20.65
N GLN A 206 -12.34 13.73 -19.90
CA GLN A 206 -12.36 14.60 -18.74
C GLN A 206 -11.48 14.04 -17.62
N ALA A 207 -11.51 12.73 -17.37
CA ALA A 207 -10.63 12.10 -16.39
C ALA A 207 -9.15 12.35 -16.69
N ARG A 208 -8.74 12.22 -17.97
CA ARG A 208 -7.38 12.55 -18.43
C ARG A 208 -6.98 14.01 -18.19
N LYS A 209 -7.94 14.94 -18.11
CA LYS A 209 -7.68 16.36 -17.83
C LYS A 209 -7.59 16.66 -16.33
N LEU A 210 -8.29 15.89 -15.51
CA LEU A 210 -8.36 16.09 -14.06
C LEU A 210 -7.23 15.38 -13.30
N CYS A 211 -6.82 14.20 -13.76
CA CYS A 211 -5.68 13.48 -13.18
C CYS A 211 -4.37 14.03 -13.74
N THR A 212 -3.49 14.50 -12.85
CA THR A 212 -2.28 15.25 -13.24
C THR A 212 -1.00 14.41 -13.25
N TYR A 213 -1.03 13.17 -12.75
CA TYR A 213 0.14 12.31 -12.66
C TYR A 213 0.21 11.30 -13.80
N ASP A 214 1.40 11.11 -14.36
CA ASP A 214 1.64 10.18 -15.49
C ASP A 214 1.17 8.76 -15.22
N ASN A 215 1.31 8.29 -13.98
CA ASN A 215 0.84 6.96 -13.59
C ASN A 215 -0.68 6.84 -13.70
N ASP A 216 -1.42 7.85 -13.25
CA ASP A 216 -2.88 7.87 -13.33
C ASP A 216 -3.34 7.93 -14.79
N LEU A 217 -2.67 8.73 -15.62
CA LEU A 217 -2.95 8.82 -17.06
C LEU A 217 -2.78 7.47 -17.78
N ARG A 218 -1.71 6.72 -17.46
CA ARG A 218 -1.49 5.36 -18.00
C ARG A 218 -2.58 4.39 -17.56
N ILE A 219 -3.02 4.47 -16.31
CA ILE A 219 -4.12 3.64 -15.79
C ILE A 219 -5.43 3.95 -16.53
N ILE A 220 -5.74 5.23 -16.77
CA ILE A 220 -6.94 5.65 -17.52
C ILE A 220 -6.91 5.12 -18.95
N GLU A 221 -5.77 5.22 -19.64
CA GLU A 221 -5.63 4.73 -21.01
C GLU A 221 -5.86 3.22 -21.13
N LYS A 222 -5.30 2.45 -20.20
CA LYS A 222 -5.53 1.00 -20.15
C LYS A 222 -6.97 0.68 -19.78
N ALA A 223 -7.56 1.41 -18.84
CA ALA A 223 -8.96 1.23 -18.45
C ALA A 223 -9.90 1.52 -19.63
N GLU A 224 -9.65 2.58 -20.39
CA GLU A 224 -10.39 2.91 -21.61
C GLU A 224 -10.36 1.76 -22.62
N THR A 225 -9.17 1.20 -22.88
CA THR A 225 -9.01 0.05 -23.77
C THR A 225 -9.80 -1.16 -23.28
N ALA A 226 -9.70 -1.48 -21.98
CA ALA A 226 -10.40 -2.62 -21.39
C ALA A 226 -11.93 -2.44 -21.41
N ILE A 227 -12.43 -1.24 -21.08
CA ILE A 227 -13.86 -0.89 -21.13
C ILE A 227 -14.40 -1.02 -22.56
N HIS A 228 -13.60 -0.65 -23.57
CA HIS A 228 -13.97 -0.79 -24.97
C HIS A 228 -14.08 -2.25 -25.40
N LEU A 229 -13.12 -3.09 -25.01
CA LEU A 229 -13.13 -4.52 -25.33
C LEU A 229 -14.32 -5.28 -24.71
N MET A 230 -14.85 -4.82 -23.58
CA MET A 230 -16.07 -5.38 -22.95
C MET A 230 -17.38 -5.03 -23.69
N ARG A 231 -17.33 -4.22 -24.73
CA ARG A 231 -18.51 -3.92 -25.57
C ARG A 231 -18.73 -4.95 -26.67
N ASN A 232 -17.70 -5.76 -26.96
CA ASN A 232 -17.69 -6.79 -28.00
C ASN A 232 -17.86 -8.17 -27.37
#